data_AF-A0A3B0B4I0-F1
#
_entry.id   AF-A0A3B0B4I0-F1
#
_cell.length_a   1.000
_cell.length_b   1.000
_cell.length_c   1.000
_cell.angle_alpha   90.00
_cell.angle_beta   90.00
_cell.angle_gamma   90.00
#
_symmetry.space_group_name_H-M   'P 1'
#
loop_
_entity.id
_entity.type
_entity.pdbx_description
1 polymer ?
#
loop_
_entity_poly.entity_id
_entity_poly.type
_entity_poly.pdbx_seq_one_letter_code
_entity_poly.pdbx_strand_id
1 'polypeptide(L)'
;MNESLDDLLAGGGKTAKFETVGTRWSGVVTKAEPRQATNFDTGKPDFWDDGQPKMQAVVSIQTDERIDETDDGVRAIYIKMWGDQKKAFRLAAQAAGGSPKPGDTFTATYIADGEKPQRGFAPKIFKYEIQKASALDAIVNGTAPAVQQPVAQQPVAQQPVAQQVQQPVAQAAPVQQAVNVPQAGLTAQQEAQVKLLIGKSLEDDAIAAVIDGATPQAIQAVRLQLAAASSNGF
;
A
#
# COMPACT_ATOMS: atom_id res chain seq x y z
N MET A 1 6.08 19.68 0.81
CA MET A 1 5.13 18.71 0.23
C MET A 1 4.82 19.24 -1.16
N ASN A 2 5.34 18.61 -2.21
CA ASN A 2 5.05 19.01 -3.59
C ASN A 2 3.96 18.09 -4.11
N GLU A 3 2.75 18.61 -4.25
CA GLU A 3 1.72 17.98 -5.07
C GLU A 3 2.22 17.94 -6.53
N SER A 4 2.07 16.82 -7.23
CA SER A 4 2.41 16.72 -8.65
C SER A 4 1.40 17.52 -9.48
N LEU A 5 1.81 18.02 -10.64
CA LEU A 5 0.93 18.72 -11.57
C LEU A 5 -0.23 17.80 -12.01
N ASP A 6 0.03 16.50 -12.10
CA ASP A 6 -0.98 15.47 -12.34
C ASP A 6 -2.00 15.36 -11.19
N ASP A 7 -1.58 15.41 -9.92
CA ASP A 7 -2.51 15.46 -8.77
C ASP A 7 -3.38 16.74 -8.79
N LEU A 8 -2.83 17.85 -9.29
CA LEU A 8 -3.51 19.14 -9.39
C LEU A 8 -4.53 19.17 -10.54
N LEU A 9 -4.22 18.50 -11.66
CA LEU A 9 -5.06 18.43 -12.86
C LEU A 9 -6.07 17.29 -12.82
N ALA A 10 -5.79 16.20 -12.09
CA ALA A 10 -6.66 15.03 -11.98
C ALA A 10 -7.96 15.32 -11.24
N GLY A 11 -8.06 16.45 -10.51
CA GLY A 11 -9.26 16.83 -9.79
C GLY A 11 -9.65 15.75 -8.79
N GLY A 12 -9.08 15.79 -7.57
CA GLY A 12 -9.26 14.77 -6.53
C GLY A 12 -10.65 14.11 -6.54
N GLY A 13 -10.66 12.77 -6.68
CA GLY A 13 -11.81 11.96 -7.07
C GLY A 13 -13.15 12.34 -6.44
N LYS A 14 -14.25 12.01 -7.12
CA LYS A 14 -15.60 12.48 -6.79
C LYS A 14 -15.90 12.36 -5.29
N THR A 15 -16.49 13.39 -4.68
CA THR A 15 -16.74 13.39 -3.24
C THR A 15 -17.78 12.33 -2.85
N ALA A 16 -17.50 11.54 -1.82
CA ALA A 16 -18.46 10.60 -1.25
C ALA A 16 -19.66 11.33 -0.63
N LYS A 17 -20.87 11.05 -1.14
CA LYS A 17 -22.11 11.66 -0.63
C LYS A 17 -22.76 10.75 0.41
N PHE A 18 -23.20 11.32 1.53
CA PHE A 18 -23.87 10.61 2.62
C PHE A 18 -25.26 11.19 2.85
N GLU A 19 -26.20 10.94 1.94
CA GLU A 19 -27.51 11.62 1.95
C GLU A 19 -28.45 11.06 3.02
N THR A 20 -28.47 9.74 3.19
CA THR A 20 -29.38 9.03 4.12
C THR A 20 -28.62 8.31 5.21
N VAL A 21 -29.19 8.27 6.42
CA VAL A 21 -28.66 7.43 7.50
C VAL A 21 -28.59 5.98 7.02
N GLY A 22 -27.46 5.32 7.25
CA GLY A 22 -27.13 4.01 6.70
C GLY A 22 -26.24 4.06 5.46
N THR A 23 -26.06 5.21 4.81
CA THR A 23 -25.14 5.32 3.65
C THR A 23 -23.73 4.92 4.07
N ARG A 24 -23.14 3.99 3.34
CA ARG A 24 -21.81 3.41 3.58
C ARG A 24 -20.95 3.54 2.33
N TRP A 25 -19.74 4.05 2.51
CA TRP A 25 -18.69 4.02 1.50
C TRP A 25 -17.54 3.17 2.03
N SER A 26 -17.10 2.20 1.25
CA SER A 26 -16.02 1.26 1.59
C SER A 26 -15.14 1.05 0.37
N GLY A 27 -13.83 0.99 0.59
CA GLY A 27 -12.88 0.80 -0.50
C GLY A 27 -11.43 0.79 -0.04
N VAL A 28 -10.53 0.49 -0.98
CA VAL A 28 -9.08 0.50 -0.74
C VAL A 28 -8.59 1.94 -0.75
N VAL A 29 -7.87 2.36 0.28
CA VAL A 29 -7.31 3.71 0.37
C VAL A 29 -6.25 3.88 -0.72
N THR A 30 -6.40 4.91 -1.54
CA THR A 30 -5.41 5.33 -2.54
C THR A 30 -4.55 6.48 -2.01
N LYS A 31 -5.15 7.39 -1.23
CA LYS A 31 -4.48 8.55 -0.63
C LYS A 31 -5.13 8.92 0.70
N ALA A 32 -4.34 9.31 1.69
CA ALA A 32 -4.84 9.86 2.95
C ALA A 32 -3.96 11.04 3.39
N GLU A 33 -4.53 12.24 3.47
CA GLU A 33 -3.76 13.45 3.75
C GLU A 33 -4.53 14.49 4.58
N PRO A 34 -3.83 15.30 5.40
CA PRO A 34 -4.42 16.47 6.02
C PRO A 34 -4.55 17.61 5.02
N ARG A 35 -5.73 18.24 4.94
CA ARG A 35 -6.02 19.41 4.11
C ARG A 35 -6.69 20.50 4.94
N GLN A 36 -6.49 21.76 4.60
CA GLN A 36 -7.32 22.83 5.17
C GLN A 36 -8.76 22.68 4.68
N ALA A 37 -9.72 22.85 5.58
CA ALA A 37 -11.13 22.87 5.27
C ALA A 37 -11.50 24.15 4.52
N THR A 38 -12.51 24.05 3.67
CA THR A 38 -13.06 25.19 2.95
C THR A 38 -14.42 25.54 3.54
N ASN A 39 -14.69 26.82 3.74
CA ASN A 39 -15.99 27.31 4.15
C ASN A 39 -16.99 27.10 3.01
N PHE A 40 -18.08 26.37 3.29
CA PHE A 40 -19.03 25.93 2.27
C PHE A 40 -19.78 27.09 1.61
N ASP A 41 -20.07 28.16 2.36
CA ASP A 41 -20.82 29.31 1.86
C ASP A 41 -19.97 30.20 0.96
N THR A 42 -18.66 30.31 1.25
CA THR A 42 -17.77 31.28 0.59
C THR A 42 -16.75 30.64 -0.36
N GLY A 43 -16.53 29.32 -0.28
CA GLY A 43 -15.51 28.62 -1.05
C GLY A 43 -14.06 28.96 -0.65
N LYS A 44 -13.85 29.71 0.44
CA LYS A 44 -12.53 30.15 0.91
C LYS A 44 -11.99 29.23 2.01
N PRO A 45 -10.66 29.19 2.24
CA PRO A 45 -10.09 28.43 3.35
C PRO A 45 -10.72 28.85 4.69
N ASP A 46 -11.09 27.86 5.51
CA ASP A 46 -11.76 28.08 6.79
C ASP A 46 -10.74 28.16 7.93
N PHE A 47 -11.01 29.06 8.86
CA PHE A 47 -10.18 29.36 10.01
C PHE A 47 -11.02 29.34 11.29
N TRP A 48 -10.36 29.08 12.42
CA TRP A 48 -10.91 29.33 13.75
C TRP A 48 -10.87 30.82 14.07
N ASP A 49 -11.59 31.23 15.12
CA ASP A 49 -11.64 32.64 15.56
C ASP A 49 -10.27 33.18 15.99
N ASP A 50 -9.34 32.28 16.35
CA ASP A 50 -7.95 32.60 16.69
C ASP A 50 -7.02 32.70 15.47
N GLY A 51 -7.54 32.52 14.25
CA GLY A 51 -6.79 32.57 13.00
C GLY A 51 -6.09 31.26 12.61
N GLN A 52 -6.21 30.19 13.39
CA GLN A 52 -5.63 28.90 13.01
C GLN A 52 -6.45 28.22 11.90
N PRO A 53 -5.81 27.55 10.92
CA PRO A 53 -6.54 26.86 9.86
C PRO A 53 -7.33 25.67 10.43
N LYS A 54 -8.60 25.55 10.03
CA LYS A 54 -9.38 24.35 10.33
C LYS A 54 -8.90 23.21 9.43
N MET A 55 -8.36 22.16 10.03
CA MET A 55 -7.85 21.00 9.29
C MET A 55 -8.90 19.89 9.18
N GLN A 56 -8.94 19.23 8.03
CA GLN A 56 -9.70 18.02 7.77
C GLN A 56 -8.77 16.94 7.23
N ALA A 57 -9.10 15.67 7.44
CA ALA A 57 -8.46 14.57 6.72
C ALA A 57 -9.25 14.29 5.44
N VAL A 58 -8.54 14.10 4.33
CA VAL A 58 -9.12 13.65 3.06
C VAL A 58 -8.64 12.22 2.85
N VAL A 59 -9.56 11.27 2.82
CA VAL A 59 -9.28 9.86 2.55
C VAL A 59 -9.89 9.50 1.21
N SER A 60 -9.04 9.31 0.21
CA SER A 60 -9.44 8.83 -1.12
C SER A 60 -9.47 7.31 -1.10
N ILE A 61 -10.61 6.73 -1.46
CA ILE A 61 -10.80 5.29 -1.57
C ILE A 61 -11.13 4.90 -3.01
N GLN A 62 -10.54 3.81 -3.50
CA GLN A 62 -10.98 3.13 -4.69
C GLN A 62 -12.23 2.32 -4.36
N THR A 63 -13.31 2.61 -5.07
CA THR A 63 -14.59 1.92 -4.97
C THR A 63 -14.85 1.15 -6.27
N ASP A 64 -15.70 0.12 -6.19
CA ASP A 64 -16.17 -0.62 -7.37
C ASP A 64 -17.31 0.12 -8.10
N GLU A 65 -17.85 1.17 -7.48
CA GLU A 65 -18.98 1.94 -8.00
C GLU A 65 -18.50 3.03 -8.96
N ARG A 66 -18.46 2.71 -10.26
CA ARG A 66 -18.30 3.71 -11.33
C ARG A 66 -19.66 4.26 -11.75
N ILE A 67 -19.82 5.58 -11.68
CA ILE A 67 -21.07 6.27 -12.03
C ILE A 67 -21.13 6.56 -13.55
N ASP A 68 -19.98 6.74 -14.21
CA ASP A 68 -19.86 6.98 -15.65
C ASP A 68 -18.47 6.53 -16.18
N GLU A 69 -18.27 6.60 -17.50
CA GLU A 69 -17.02 6.17 -18.16
C GLU A 69 -15.79 7.04 -17.80
N THR A 70 -16.01 8.25 -17.28
CA THR A 70 -14.95 9.16 -16.83
C THR A 70 -14.73 9.10 -15.32
N ASP A 71 -15.52 8.28 -14.62
CA ASP A 71 -15.39 8.03 -13.20
C ASP A 71 -14.27 7.01 -12.97
N ASP A 72 -13.17 7.50 -12.41
CA ASP A 72 -12.03 6.69 -11.98
C ASP A 72 -12.41 5.68 -10.87
N GLY A 73 -13.61 5.78 -10.31
CA GLY A 73 -14.11 4.96 -9.21
C GLY A 73 -13.52 5.39 -7.87
N VAL A 74 -12.76 6.50 -7.83
CA VAL A 74 -12.17 7.04 -6.60
C VAL A 74 -13.18 7.95 -5.93
N ARG A 75 -13.28 7.82 -4.61
CA ARG A 75 -14.12 8.66 -3.76
C ARG A 75 -13.32 9.35 -2.69
N ALA A 76 -13.41 10.67 -2.62
CA ALA A 76 -12.84 11.44 -1.53
C ALA A 76 -13.83 11.53 -0.34
N ILE A 77 -13.40 11.04 0.82
CA ILE A 77 -14.12 11.16 2.09
C ILE A 77 -13.44 12.23 2.93
N TYR A 78 -14.19 13.31 3.20
CA TYR A 78 -13.72 14.44 4.01
C TYR A 78 -14.15 14.26 5.47
N ILE A 79 -13.17 14.25 6.37
CA ILE A 79 -13.37 14.03 7.80
C ILE A 79 -12.88 15.26 8.56
N LYS A 80 -13.80 15.93 9.26
CA LYS A 80 -13.46 17.11 10.06
C LYS A 80 -12.57 16.69 11.23
N MET A 81 -11.39 17.30 11.39
CA MET A 81 -10.48 17.01 12.53
C MET A 81 -10.87 17.76 13.81
N TRP A 82 -12.16 18.03 13.97
CA TRP A 82 -12.83 18.56 15.17
C TRP A 82 -14.20 17.88 15.38
N GLY A 83 -14.79 18.09 16.55
CA GLY A 83 -16.10 17.53 16.90
C GLY A 83 -16.12 15.99 16.92
N ASP A 84 -17.29 15.41 16.67
CA ASP A 84 -17.52 13.97 16.80
C ASP A 84 -16.88 13.14 15.68
N GLN A 85 -16.71 13.71 14.48
CA GLN A 85 -15.97 13.04 13.39
C GLN A 85 -14.53 12.75 13.79
N LYS A 86 -13.83 13.72 14.41
CA LYS A 86 -12.48 13.51 14.93
C LYS A 86 -12.43 12.39 15.97
N LYS A 87 -13.40 12.36 16.89
CA LYS A 87 -13.47 11.33 17.94
C LYS A 87 -13.65 9.95 17.31
N ALA A 88 -14.63 9.81 16.40
CA ALA A 88 -14.89 8.55 15.70
C ALA A 88 -13.68 8.10 14.87
N PHE A 89 -13.03 9.01 14.16
CA PHE A 89 -11.87 8.68 13.32
C PHE A 89 -10.66 8.27 14.16
N ARG A 90 -10.43 8.95 15.28
CA ARG A 90 -9.40 8.57 16.25
C ARG A 90 -9.64 7.18 16.82
N LEU A 91 -10.88 6.86 17.20
CA LEU A 91 -11.23 5.53 17.71
C LEU A 91 -10.97 4.44 16.67
N ALA A 92 -11.36 4.67 15.41
CA ALA A 92 -11.07 3.75 14.32
C ALA A 92 -9.56 3.57 14.10
N ALA A 93 -8.80 4.66 14.09
CA ALA A 93 -7.35 4.62 13.94
C ALA A 93 -6.68 3.89 15.10
N GLN A 94 -7.13 4.10 16.34
CA GLN A 94 -6.64 3.38 17.51
C GLN A 94 -6.94 1.87 17.42
N ALA A 95 -8.16 1.50 17.04
CA ALA A 95 -8.56 0.11 16.86
C ALA A 95 -7.73 -0.60 15.78
N ALA A 96 -7.34 0.11 14.72
CA ALA A 96 -6.53 -0.41 13.62
C ALA A 96 -5.01 -0.27 13.82
N GLY A 97 -4.56 0.29 14.96
CA GLY A 97 -3.13 0.53 15.22
C GLY A 97 -2.50 1.66 14.41
N GLY A 98 -3.29 2.55 13.82
CA GLY A 98 -2.83 3.76 13.14
C GLY A 98 -3.84 4.36 12.15
N SER A 99 -3.55 5.55 11.64
CA SER A 99 -4.32 6.20 10.57
C SER A 99 -4.34 5.33 9.29
N PRO A 100 -5.37 5.45 8.43
CA PRO A 100 -5.39 4.74 7.15
C PRO A 100 -4.19 5.14 6.29
N LYS A 101 -3.65 4.17 5.57
CA LYS A 101 -2.55 4.33 4.61
C LYS A 101 -2.96 3.75 3.26
N PRO A 102 -2.32 4.14 2.15
CA PRO A 102 -2.54 3.50 0.86
C PRO A 102 -2.46 1.97 0.98
N GLY A 103 -3.45 1.27 0.42
CA GLY A 103 -3.61 -0.18 0.51
C GLY A 103 -4.51 -0.67 1.66
N ASP A 104 -4.71 0.12 2.72
CA ASP A 104 -5.68 -0.24 3.77
C ASP A 104 -7.11 -0.21 3.21
N THR A 105 -8.02 -1.00 3.77
CA THR A 105 -9.45 -0.81 3.51
C THR A 105 -10.02 0.19 4.51
N PHE A 106 -10.71 1.21 4.00
CA PHE A 106 -11.37 2.21 4.83
C PHE A 106 -12.88 2.21 4.56
N THR A 107 -13.66 2.22 5.64
CA THR A 107 -15.11 2.37 5.58
C THR A 107 -15.54 3.61 6.36
N ALA A 108 -16.40 4.42 5.76
CA ALA A 108 -17.20 5.42 6.45
C ALA A 108 -18.69 5.08 6.36
N THR A 109 -19.39 5.10 7.49
CA THR A 109 -20.85 4.89 7.56
C THR A 109 -21.50 6.07 8.25
N TYR A 110 -22.53 6.65 7.62
CA TYR A 110 -23.38 7.66 8.25
C TYR A 110 -24.42 6.97 9.15
N ILE A 111 -24.35 7.15 10.48
CA ILE A 111 -25.10 6.32 11.43
C ILE A 111 -26.28 7.02 12.13
N ALA A 112 -26.24 8.34 12.26
CA ALA A 112 -27.32 9.12 12.87
C ALA A 112 -27.11 10.62 12.65
N ASP A 113 -28.18 11.40 12.71
CA ASP A 113 -28.10 12.84 12.97
C ASP A 113 -27.79 13.08 14.46
N GLY A 114 -26.92 14.04 14.74
CA GLY A 114 -26.68 14.53 16.10
C GLY A 114 -27.75 15.51 16.57
N GLU A 115 -27.57 16.05 17.77
CA GLU A 115 -28.49 17.05 18.29
C GLU A 115 -28.55 18.27 17.37
N LYS A 116 -29.76 18.63 16.95
CA LYS A 116 -29.98 19.78 16.07
C LYS A 116 -29.69 21.07 16.86
N PRO A 117 -28.70 21.88 16.43
CA PRO A 117 -28.46 23.16 17.07
C PRO A 117 -29.63 24.13 16.83
N GLN A 118 -29.77 25.12 17.70
CA GLN A 118 -30.82 26.15 17.59
C GLN A 118 -30.77 26.91 16.25
N ARG A 119 -29.61 26.97 15.61
CA ARG A 119 -29.41 27.48 14.25
C ARG A 119 -28.54 26.51 13.45
N GLY A 120 -29.00 26.13 12.26
CA GLY A 120 -28.26 25.23 11.34
C GLY A 120 -28.87 23.84 11.22
N PHE A 121 -28.12 22.95 10.57
CA PHE A 121 -28.49 21.56 10.37
C PHE A 121 -27.92 20.69 11.48
N ALA A 122 -28.60 19.58 11.78
CA ALA A 122 -28.07 18.56 12.68
C ALA A 122 -26.72 18.04 12.11
N PRO A 123 -25.68 17.91 12.94
CA PRO A 123 -24.41 17.39 12.47
C PRO A 123 -24.54 15.89 12.22
N LYS A 124 -24.04 15.43 11.06
CA LYS A 124 -24.00 14.00 10.74
C LYS A 124 -22.99 13.26 11.64
N ILE A 125 -23.43 12.19 12.29
CA ILE A 125 -22.60 11.29 13.10
C ILE A 125 -22.13 10.13 12.23
N PHE A 126 -20.84 9.84 12.27
CA PHE A 126 -20.22 8.79 11.48
C PHE A 126 -19.59 7.70 12.34
N LYS A 127 -19.61 6.48 11.80
CA LYS A 127 -18.74 5.37 12.23
C LYS A 127 -17.67 5.17 11.17
N TYR A 128 -16.42 5.00 11.60
CA TYR A 128 -15.30 4.68 10.73
C TYR A 128 -14.70 3.33 11.10
N GLU A 129 -14.25 2.59 10.09
CA GLU A 129 -13.55 1.31 10.25
C GLU A 129 -12.31 1.35 9.35
N ILE A 130 -11.18 0.88 9.88
CA ILE A 130 -9.91 0.77 9.14
C ILE A 130 -9.44 -0.67 9.28
N GLN A 131 -9.20 -1.33 8.16
CA GLN A 131 -8.61 -2.66 8.10
C GLN A 131 -7.24 -2.51 7.43
N LYS A 132 -6.18 -2.90 8.14
CA LYS A 132 -4.82 -2.79 7.63
C LYS A 132 -4.58 -3.76 6.48
N ALA A 133 -3.90 -3.29 5.44
CA ALA A 133 -3.42 -4.17 4.38
C ALA A 133 -2.59 -5.29 5.02
N SER A 134 -2.93 -6.55 4.73
CA SER A 134 -2.09 -7.66 5.17
C SER A 134 -0.85 -7.72 4.27
N ALA A 135 0.26 -8.25 4.78
CA ALA A 135 1.47 -8.43 3.97
C ALA A 135 1.22 -9.32 2.73
N LEU A 136 0.16 -10.15 2.76
CA LEU A 136 -0.30 -10.97 1.65
C LEU A 136 -0.97 -10.14 0.55
N ASP A 137 -1.75 -9.10 0.91
CA ASP A 137 -2.45 -8.22 -0.05
C ASP A 137 -1.49 -7.31 -0.83
N ALA A 138 -0.36 -6.91 -0.21
CA ALA A 138 0.68 -6.11 -0.87
C ALA A 138 1.47 -6.93 -1.91
N ILE A 139 1.62 -8.23 -1.69
CA ILE A 139 2.25 -9.16 -2.63
C ILE A 139 1.30 -9.45 -3.80
N VAL A 140 -0.01 -9.57 -3.53
CA VAL A 140 -1.03 -9.81 -4.57
C VAL A 140 -1.29 -8.58 -5.46
N ASN A 141 -1.19 -7.36 -4.90
CA ASN A 141 -1.35 -6.10 -5.65
C ASN A 141 -0.03 -5.55 -6.24
N GLY A 142 1.05 -6.34 -6.26
CA GLY A 142 2.28 -6.02 -6.99
C GLY A 142 3.06 -4.79 -6.52
N THR A 143 2.81 -4.28 -5.31
CA THR A 143 3.54 -3.14 -4.73
C THR A 143 4.44 -3.60 -3.59
N ALA A 144 5.39 -4.49 -3.90
CA ALA A 144 6.50 -4.74 -2.99
C ALA A 144 7.43 -3.52 -3.00
N PRO A 145 7.71 -2.87 -1.84
CA PRO A 145 8.77 -1.89 -1.77
C PRO A 145 10.09 -2.57 -2.15
N ALA A 146 10.82 -1.97 -3.10
CA ALA A 146 12.18 -2.39 -3.42
C ALA A 146 13.02 -2.32 -2.14
N VAL A 147 13.26 -3.48 -1.52
CA VAL A 147 14.20 -3.60 -0.42
C VAL A 147 15.58 -3.24 -0.97
N GLN A 148 16.00 -2.01 -0.71
CA GLN A 148 17.38 -1.58 -0.93
C GLN A 148 18.27 -2.49 -0.09
N GLN A 149 18.94 -3.44 -0.75
CA GLN A 149 19.94 -4.26 -0.08
C GLN A 149 21.04 -3.33 0.47
N PRO A 150 21.43 -3.47 1.74
CA PRO A 150 22.53 -2.68 2.29
C PRO A 150 23.80 -3.03 1.51
N VAL A 151 24.36 -2.02 0.83
CA VAL A 151 25.68 -2.12 0.20
C VAL A 151 26.72 -2.36 1.29
N ALA A 152 27.22 -3.59 1.37
CA ALA A 152 28.34 -3.92 2.22
C ALA A 152 29.58 -3.16 1.73
N GLN A 153 30.00 -2.15 2.51
CA GLN A 153 31.23 -1.40 2.27
C GLN A 153 32.42 -2.32 2.49
N GLN A 154 33.05 -2.77 1.41
CA GLN A 154 34.34 -3.44 1.50
C GLN A 154 35.45 -2.39 1.78
N PRO A 155 36.39 -2.68 2.69
CA PRO A 155 37.48 -1.76 3.00
C PRO A 155 38.45 -1.65 1.83
N VAL A 156 38.68 -0.43 1.35
CA VAL A 156 39.66 -0.11 0.31
C VAL A 156 41.07 -0.20 0.86
N ALA A 157 41.84 -1.19 0.40
CA ALA A 157 43.29 -1.21 0.59
C ALA A 157 43.93 -0.16 -0.33
N GLN A 158 44.60 0.83 0.26
CA GLN A 158 45.33 1.86 -0.46
C GLN A 158 46.62 1.27 -1.06
N GLN A 159 46.74 1.30 -2.39
CA GLN A 159 48.02 1.09 -3.08
C GLN A 159 48.44 2.36 -3.82
N PRO A 160 49.74 2.72 -3.81
CA PRO A 160 50.22 3.99 -4.35
C PRO A 160 50.26 3.99 -5.89
N VAL A 161 49.89 5.15 -6.44
CA VAL A 161 49.84 5.49 -7.88
C VAL A 161 51.25 5.62 -8.49
N ALA A 162 51.46 4.96 -9.63
CA ALA A 162 52.55 5.26 -10.56
C ALA A 162 52.01 5.38 -11.99
N GLN A 163 52.59 6.32 -12.74
CA GLN A 163 52.08 6.97 -13.95
C GLN A 163 52.32 6.18 -15.25
N GLN A 164 51.30 6.23 -16.13
CA GLN A 164 51.28 6.32 -17.61
C GLN A 164 52.38 5.65 -18.48
N VAL A 165 51.95 4.81 -19.44
CA VAL A 165 52.32 4.89 -20.87
C VAL A 165 51.28 4.14 -21.76
N GLN A 166 51.17 4.57 -23.02
CA GLN A 166 50.09 4.36 -23.99
C GLN A 166 50.22 3.10 -24.89
N GLN A 167 49.08 2.43 -25.17
CA GLN A 167 48.61 1.75 -26.43
C GLN A 167 49.51 0.67 -27.13
N PRO A 168 49.02 -0.23 -28.04
CA PRO A 168 47.74 -0.23 -28.76
C PRO A 168 47.03 -1.61 -28.99
N VAL A 169 45.89 -1.54 -29.68
CA VAL A 169 45.14 -2.54 -30.48
C VAL A 169 44.50 -3.78 -29.86
N ALA A 170 43.20 -3.93 -30.20
CA ALA A 170 42.63 -5.07 -30.93
C ALA A 170 41.38 -5.71 -30.29
N GLN A 171 40.35 -5.80 -31.15
CA GLN A 171 39.26 -6.78 -31.17
C GLN A 171 38.08 -6.53 -30.24
N ALA A 172 37.13 -5.76 -30.78
CA ALA A 172 35.72 -5.96 -30.51
C ALA A 172 35.33 -7.40 -30.89
N ALA A 173 35.04 -8.20 -29.88
CA ALA A 173 34.29 -9.45 -29.96
C ALA A 173 33.20 -9.37 -28.86
N PRO A 174 32.03 -9.94 -29.12
CA PRO A 174 30.76 -9.45 -28.58
C PRO A 174 30.69 -9.63 -27.07
N VAL A 175 30.07 -8.64 -26.40
CA VAL A 175 29.47 -8.85 -25.09
C VAL A 175 28.57 -10.06 -25.20
N GLN A 176 29.07 -11.20 -24.71
CA GLN A 176 28.25 -12.33 -24.38
C GLN A 176 27.26 -11.80 -23.34
N GLN A 177 26.05 -11.53 -23.82
CA GLN A 177 24.85 -11.70 -23.04
C GLN A 177 25.09 -12.98 -22.26
N ALA A 178 25.27 -12.87 -20.94
CA ALA A 178 25.00 -13.98 -20.07
C ALA A 178 23.51 -14.25 -20.25
N VAL A 179 23.22 -15.04 -21.28
CA VAL A 179 22.02 -15.85 -21.38
C VAL A 179 22.06 -16.63 -20.09
N ASN A 180 21.31 -16.13 -19.12
CA ASN A 180 20.98 -16.87 -17.92
C ASN A 180 20.18 -18.06 -18.43
N VAL A 181 20.89 -19.13 -18.77
CA VAL A 181 20.33 -20.45 -18.95
C VAL A 181 19.51 -20.71 -17.68
N PRO A 182 18.18 -20.91 -17.78
CA PRO A 182 17.37 -21.22 -16.62
C PRO A 182 17.75 -22.62 -16.16
N GLN A 183 18.74 -22.69 -15.27
CA GLN A 183 18.98 -23.89 -14.49
C GLN A 183 17.80 -23.93 -13.51
N ALA A 184 16.86 -24.84 -13.78
CA ALA A 184 15.61 -25.04 -13.06
C ALA A 184 15.88 -25.32 -11.57
N GLY A 185 15.96 -24.26 -10.78
CA GLY A 185 16.10 -24.30 -9.34
C GLY A 185 15.35 -23.14 -8.73
N LEU A 186 14.51 -23.43 -7.74
CA LEU A 186 13.88 -22.42 -6.89
C LEU A 186 14.95 -21.48 -6.33
N THR A 187 14.73 -20.18 -6.39
CA THR A 187 15.56 -19.23 -5.63
C THR A 187 15.44 -19.52 -4.14
N ALA A 188 16.43 -19.14 -3.33
CA ALA A 188 16.42 -19.37 -1.88
C ALA A 188 15.16 -18.79 -1.19
N GLN A 189 14.60 -17.70 -1.73
CA GLN A 189 13.35 -17.11 -1.25
C GLN A 189 12.13 -17.97 -1.62
N GLN A 190 12.08 -18.49 -2.85
CA GLN A 190 11.01 -19.39 -3.28
C GLN A 190 11.07 -20.72 -2.51
N GLU A 191 12.26 -21.27 -2.24
CA GLU A 191 12.42 -22.49 -1.44
C GLU A 191 11.88 -22.31 -0.01
N ALA A 192 12.19 -21.18 0.63
CA ALA A 192 11.66 -20.86 1.96
C ALA A 192 10.13 -20.72 1.96
N GLN A 193 9.56 -20.14 0.89
CA GLN A 193 8.12 -20.00 0.74
C GLN A 193 7.43 -21.34 0.49
N VAL A 194 8.02 -22.21 -0.34
CA VAL A 194 7.57 -23.59 -0.55
C VAL A 194 7.58 -24.37 0.77
N LYS A 195 8.64 -24.27 1.58
CA LYS A 195 8.71 -24.94 2.91
C LYS A 195 7.58 -24.50 3.83
N LEU A 196 7.25 -23.21 3.85
CA LEU A 196 6.16 -22.68 4.68
C LEU A 196 4.80 -23.20 4.22
N LEU A 197 4.55 -23.28 2.91
CA LEU A 197 3.27 -23.75 2.36
C LEU A 197 3.09 -25.27 2.55
N ILE A 198 4.17 -26.05 2.41
CA ILE A 198 4.17 -27.48 2.76
C ILE A 198 3.84 -27.68 4.25
N GLY A 199 4.41 -26.86 5.14
CA GLY A 199 4.11 -26.89 6.57
C GLY A 199 2.67 -26.51 6.93
N LYS A 200 1.94 -25.88 6.00
CA LYS A 200 0.50 -25.58 6.10
C LYS A 200 -0.38 -26.65 5.43
N SER A 201 0.20 -27.78 5.02
CA SER A 201 -0.48 -28.91 4.37
C SER A 201 -1.13 -28.57 3.03
N LEU A 202 -0.59 -27.60 2.27
CA LEU A 202 -1.05 -27.34 0.91
C LEU A 202 -0.56 -28.43 -0.05
N GLU A 203 -1.36 -28.66 -1.10
CA GLU A 203 -1.05 -29.58 -2.19
C GLU A 203 -0.09 -28.93 -3.21
N ASP A 204 0.67 -29.75 -3.91
CA ASP A 204 1.78 -29.30 -4.77
C ASP A 204 1.28 -28.42 -5.92
N ASP A 205 0.09 -28.71 -6.47
CA ASP A 205 -0.54 -27.91 -7.52
C ASP A 205 -0.93 -26.51 -7.02
N ALA A 206 -1.39 -26.40 -5.78
CA ALA A 206 -1.70 -25.11 -5.16
C ALA A 206 -0.43 -24.31 -4.87
N ILE A 207 0.66 -24.98 -4.50
CA ILE A 207 1.97 -24.33 -4.27
C ILE A 207 2.57 -23.83 -5.59
N ALA A 208 2.50 -24.64 -6.65
CA ALA A 208 2.97 -24.28 -7.99
C ALA A 208 2.19 -23.11 -8.60
N ALA A 209 0.88 -23.01 -8.31
CA ALA A 209 0.06 -21.88 -8.75
C ALA A 209 0.37 -20.57 -8.01
N VAL A 210 0.92 -20.65 -6.80
CA VAL A 210 1.21 -19.48 -5.94
C VAL A 210 2.64 -18.98 -6.14
N ILE A 211 3.57 -19.87 -6.49
CA ILE A 211 4.99 -19.53 -6.63
C ILE A 211 5.40 -19.70 -8.09
N ASP A 212 5.52 -18.57 -8.80
CA ASP A 212 5.94 -18.57 -10.20
C ASP A 212 7.34 -19.18 -10.35
N GLY A 213 7.49 -20.16 -11.23
CA GLY A 213 8.70 -20.98 -11.40
C GLY A 213 8.86 -22.15 -10.43
N ALA A 214 7.96 -22.37 -9.47
CA ALA A 214 7.95 -23.56 -8.62
C ALA A 214 7.33 -24.75 -9.34
N THR A 215 8.14 -25.44 -10.14
CA THR A 215 7.69 -26.68 -10.79
C THR A 215 7.32 -27.74 -9.75
N PRO A 216 6.36 -28.63 -10.04
CA PRO A 216 6.01 -29.73 -9.14
C PRO A 216 7.23 -30.57 -8.71
N GLN A 217 8.21 -30.73 -9.60
CA GLN A 217 9.47 -31.44 -9.31
C GLN A 217 10.31 -30.70 -8.25
N ALA A 218 10.36 -29.37 -8.30
CA ALA A 218 11.11 -28.58 -7.33
C ALA A 218 10.43 -28.59 -5.95
N ILE A 219 9.10 -28.59 -5.91
CA ILE A 219 8.31 -28.70 -4.66
C ILE A 219 8.52 -30.07 -4.00
N GLN A 220 8.52 -31.15 -4.80
CA GLN A 220 8.81 -32.49 -4.30
C GLN A 220 10.24 -32.62 -3.76
N ALA A 221 11.23 -32.00 -4.40
CA ALA A 221 12.60 -31.97 -3.90
C ALA A 221 12.67 -31.31 -2.50
N VAL A 222 11.91 -30.23 -2.28
CA VAL A 222 11.84 -29.55 -0.97
C VAL A 222 11.11 -30.40 0.07
N ARG A 223 10.01 -31.08 -0.29
CA ARG A 223 9.35 -32.05 0.61
C ARG A 223 10.31 -33.15 1.06
N LEU A 224 11.10 -33.69 0.13
CA LEU A 224 12.06 -34.74 0.42
C LEU A 224 13.19 -34.24 1.35
N GLN A 225 13.67 -33.00 1.15
CA GLN A 225 14.64 -32.37 2.05
C GLN A 225 14.08 -32.17 3.47
N LEU A 226 12.82 -31.75 3.61
CA LEU A 226 12.17 -31.60 4.91
C LEU A 226 11.97 -32.95 5.62
N ALA A 227 11.62 -33.99 4.86
CA ALA A 227 11.51 -35.35 5.38
C ALA A 227 12.88 -35.89 5.84
N ALA A 228 13.95 -35.64 5.08
CA ALA A 228 15.32 -36.03 5.43
C ALA A 228 15.88 -35.26 6.64
N ALA A 229 15.50 -33.99 6.81
CA ALA A 229 15.85 -33.21 8.00
C ALA A 229 15.17 -33.75 9.27
N SER A 230 14.00 -34.38 9.13
CA SER A 230 13.25 -34.97 10.23
C SER A 230 13.79 -36.35 10.66
N SER A 231 14.66 -36.98 9.86
CA SER A 231 15.25 -38.30 10.15
C SER A 231 16.68 -38.24 10.72
N ASN A 232 17.28 -37.06 10.86
CA ASN A 232 18.65 -36.87 11.39
C ASN A 232 18.69 -36.37 12.84
N GLY A 233 17.56 -36.41 13.56
CA GLY A 233 17.52 -36.17 15.00
C GLY A 233 17.59 -37.50 15.77
N PHE A 234 18.82 -38.03 15.93
CA PHE A 234 19.16 -38.98 16.99
C PHE A 234 20.04 -38.29 18.02
#